data_AF-A0A4P9K509-F1
#
_entry.id   AF-A0A4P9K509-F1
#
_cell.length_a   1.000
_cell.length_b   1.000
_cell.length_c   1.000
_cell.angle_alpha   90.00
_cell.angle_beta   90.00
_cell.angle_gamma   90.00
#
_symmetry.space_group_name_H-M   'P 1'
#
loop_
_entity.id
_entity.type
_entity.pdbx_description
1 polymer ?
#
loop_
_entity_poly.entity_id
_entity_poly.type
_entity_poly.pdbx_seq_one_letter_code
_entity_poly.pdbx_strand_id
1 'polypeptide(L)'
;MARRSQQSNPEQLRIQLITLLENFESELKNEDLRSQVIELVPAYRLLYDLGSSLVTENIPAARDRIIYYLKKYPLTIINGEEIMVVAGISEWARRVRELRVQLGWSIITGVSALEMANEGDLEIEGLDVSTMKPDQYMLINTEQDREAAHRWNVANGIRKEKNISVQEKLLKFLRENVGRPVTGEELRYVAGDKSEWARRVRELRTEQGWPIITKQTGMPELPVGTYFLELDRQAPVHDRKIPDSVRGKVLRRDEFTCKSCGWKIDDYNRADPRILELHHKVHHAAGGENTEENLITLCNICHDKLHAEENRKKNGR
;
A
#
# COMPACT_ATOMS: atom_id res chain seq x y z
N MET A 1 23.40 18.46 -17.67
CA MET A 1 23.00 17.46 -16.64
C MET A 1 22.87 18.18 -15.31
N ALA A 2 21.84 17.88 -14.51
CA ALA A 2 21.71 18.45 -13.16
C ALA A 2 22.90 18.00 -12.28
N ARG A 3 23.43 18.90 -11.45
CA ARG A 3 24.53 18.58 -10.51
C ARG A 3 24.06 17.48 -9.56
N ARG A 4 24.87 16.43 -9.42
CA ARG A 4 24.68 15.43 -8.37
C ARG A 4 25.32 15.93 -7.09
N SER A 5 24.66 15.70 -5.97
CA SER A 5 25.26 15.98 -4.67
C SER A 5 26.50 15.11 -4.46
N GLN A 6 27.51 15.67 -3.79
CA GLN A 6 28.81 15.06 -3.55
C GLN A 6 28.96 14.81 -2.05
N GLN A 7 28.93 13.52 -1.67
CA GLN A 7 29.21 13.13 -0.29
C GLN A 7 30.68 13.42 0.04
N SER A 8 30.91 14.11 1.15
CA SER A 8 32.23 14.47 1.65
C SER A 8 32.20 14.53 3.19
N ASN A 9 33.22 15.07 3.82
CA ASN A 9 33.24 15.26 5.26
C ASN A 9 32.21 16.34 5.68
N PRO A 10 31.19 16.01 6.52
CA PRO A 10 30.16 16.97 6.92
C PRO A 10 30.70 18.22 7.63
N GLU A 11 31.75 18.06 8.44
CA GLU A 11 32.37 19.17 9.18
C GLU A 11 32.98 20.20 8.24
N GLN A 12 33.70 19.72 7.22
CA GLN A 12 34.31 20.58 6.21
C GLN A 12 33.25 21.32 5.40
N LEU A 13 32.18 20.63 4.99
CA LEU A 13 31.07 21.24 4.26
C LEU A 13 30.35 22.30 5.11
N ARG A 14 30.16 22.05 6.42
CA ARG A 14 29.58 23.03 7.36
C ARG A 14 30.44 24.29 7.45
N ILE A 15 31.75 24.14 7.60
CA ILE A 15 32.68 25.30 7.66
C ILE A 15 32.59 26.12 6.37
N GLN A 16 32.63 25.48 5.21
CA GLN A 16 32.51 26.17 3.92
C GLN A 16 31.17 26.89 3.76
N LEU A 17 30.07 26.26 4.21
CA LEU A 17 28.73 26.86 4.17
C LEU A 17 28.65 28.10 5.05
N ILE A 18 29.20 28.05 6.27
CA ILE A 18 29.24 29.22 7.18
C ILE A 18 29.99 30.37 6.53
N THR A 19 31.18 30.11 5.97
CA THR A 19 31.98 31.15 5.31
C THR A 19 31.22 31.81 4.14
N LEU A 20 30.48 31.03 3.33
CA LEU A 20 29.67 31.61 2.25
C LEU A 20 28.56 32.51 2.79
N LEU A 21 27.89 32.08 3.87
CA LEU A 21 26.79 32.85 4.47
C LEU A 21 27.28 34.12 5.17
N GLU A 22 28.43 34.08 5.84
CA GLU A 22 29.09 35.26 6.41
C GLU A 22 29.46 36.27 5.32
N ASN A 23 30.06 35.81 4.22
CA ASN A 23 30.42 36.66 3.10
C ASN A 23 29.20 37.22 2.35
N PHE A 24 28.03 36.59 2.44
CA PHE A 24 26.81 37.04 1.76
C PHE A 24 26.28 38.38 2.30
N GLU A 25 26.71 38.81 3.50
CA GLU A 25 26.33 40.12 4.05
C GLU A 25 26.74 41.29 3.12
N SER A 26 27.88 41.18 2.43
CA SER A 26 28.28 42.22 1.47
C SER A 26 27.41 42.23 0.22
N GLU A 27 26.94 41.07 -0.23
CA GLU A 27 26.08 40.95 -1.42
C GLU A 27 24.68 41.52 -1.19
N LEU A 28 24.17 41.51 0.04
CA LEU A 28 22.91 42.17 0.38
C LEU A 28 22.92 43.70 0.14
N LYS A 29 24.11 44.31 0.03
CA LYS A 29 24.28 45.74 -0.28
C LYS A 29 24.30 46.02 -1.78
N ASN A 30 24.37 44.98 -2.62
CA ASN A 30 24.32 45.08 -4.07
C ASN A 30 22.89 45.42 -4.53
N GLU A 31 22.72 46.33 -5.49
CA GLU A 31 21.40 46.70 -6.03
C GLU A 31 20.88 45.68 -7.06
N ASP A 32 21.74 44.82 -7.62
CA ASP A 32 21.33 43.81 -8.60
C ASP A 32 20.84 42.51 -7.93
N LEU A 33 19.53 42.28 -7.99
CA LEU A 33 18.87 41.07 -7.51
C LEU A 33 19.46 39.79 -8.12
N ARG A 34 19.83 39.81 -9.40
CA ARG A 34 20.35 38.60 -10.07
C ARG A 34 21.69 38.18 -9.47
N SER A 35 22.57 39.14 -9.20
CA SER A 35 23.86 38.90 -8.55
C SER A 35 23.66 38.28 -7.17
N GLN A 36 22.78 38.86 -6.34
CA GLN A 36 22.44 38.30 -5.03
C GLN A 36 21.97 36.85 -5.10
N VAL A 37 21.09 36.53 -6.06
CA VAL A 37 20.59 35.16 -6.24
C VAL A 37 21.72 34.22 -6.67
N ILE A 38 22.58 34.63 -7.61
CA ILE A 38 23.70 33.80 -8.10
C ILE A 38 24.70 33.52 -6.98
N GLU A 39 25.01 34.51 -6.15
CA GLU A 39 25.96 34.36 -5.02
C GLU A 39 25.42 33.44 -3.91
N LEU A 40 24.11 33.25 -3.81
CA LEU A 40 23.52 32.30 -2.86
C LEU A 40 23.54 30.84 -3.38
N VAL A 41 23.68 30.63 -4.69
CA VAL A 41 23.65 29.28 -5.30
C VAL A 41 24.74 28.34 -4.74
N PRO A 42 26.00 28.76 -4.52
CA PRO A 42 27.02 27.91 -3.88
C PRO A 42 26.63 27.45 -2.47
N ALA A 43 26.04 28.32 -1.65
CA ALA A 43 25.58 27.96 -0.31
C ALA A 43 24.46 26.90 -0.37
N TYR A 44 23.49 27.11 -1.25
CA TYR A 44 22.43 26.14 -1.51
C TYR A 44 22.97 24.77 -1.98
N ARG A 45 23.99 24.78 -2.84
CA ARG A 45 24.67 23.56 -3.31
C ARG A 45 25.39 22.82 -2.18
N LEU A 46 26.10 23.53 -1.32
CA LEU A 46 26.78 22.95 -0.16
C LEU A 46 25.80 22.40 0.87
N LEU A 47 24.63 23.02 1.04
CA LEU A 47 23.60 22.51 1.95
C LEU A 47 23.12 21.12 1.54
N TYR A 48 22.93 20.86 0.24
CA TYR A 48 22.60 19.52 -0.26
C TYR A 48 23.73 18.51 -0.07
N ASP A 49 24.98 18.94 -0.30
CA ASP A 49 26.14 18.08 -0.08
C ASP A 49 26.28 17.71 1.39
N LEU A 50 26.09 18.69 2.28
CA LEU A 50 26.09 18.49 3.73
C LEU A 50 25.03 17.47 4.12
N GLY A 51 23.77 17.66 3.69
CA GLY A 51 22.66 16.75 3.98
C GLY A 51 22.92 15.31 3.51
N SER A 52 23.38 15.15 2.26
CA SER A 52 23.69 13.81 1.73
C SER A 52 24.88 13.15 2.44
N SER A 53 25.81 13.96 2.98
CA SER A 53 27.00 13.50 3.69
C SER A 53 26.71 13.04 5.12
N LEU A 54 25.51 13.32 5.65
CA LEU A 54 25.07 12.75 6.93
C LEU A 54 24.86 11.23 6.84
N VAL A 55 24.63 10.71 5.63
CA VAL A 55 24.72 9.28 5.34
C VAL A 55 26.19 8.91 5.20
N THR A 56 26.75 8.30 6.25
CA THR A 56 28.18 7.95 6.35
C THR A 56 28.63 6.92 5.31
N GLU A 57 27.69 6.11 4.84
CA GLU A 57 27.86 5.11 3.82
C GLU A 57 27.97 5.81 2.46
N ASN A 58 28.94 5.36 1.65
CA ASN A 58 29.14 5.88 0.31
C ASN A 58 28.01 5.37 -0.61
N ILE A 59 26.93 6.14 -0.70
CA ILE A 59 25.73 5.86 -1.47
C ILE A 59 25.50 7.05 -2.42
N PRO A 60 26.10 7.04 -3.63
CA PRO A 60 26.09 8.21 -4.52
C PRO A 60 24.71 8.57 -5.06
N ALA A 61 23.82 7.60 -5.22
CA ALA A 61 22.50 7.83 -5.79
C ALA A 61 21.50 8.32 -4.73
N ALA A 62 20.85 9.45 -5.00
CA ALA A 62 19.84 10.04 -4.11
C ALA A 62 18.71 9.06 -3.77
N ARG A 63 18.24 8.30 -4.76
CA ARG A 63 17.19 7.28 -4.55
C ARG A 63 17.62 6.21 -3.54
N ASP A 64 18.89 5.79 -3.63
CA ASP A 64 19.41 4.73 -2.78
C ASP A 64 19.66 5.25 -1.35
N ARG A 65 20.04 6.53 -1.19
CA ARG A 65 20.09 7.21 0.13
C ARG A 65 18.72 7.30 0.79
N ILE A 66 17.69 7.64 0.03
CA ILE A 66 16.31 7.71 0.55
C ILE A 66 15.89 6.37 1.13
N ILE A 67 16.04 5.27 0.37
CA ILE A 67 15.62 3.96 0.88
C ILE A 67 16.52 3.45 2.00
N TYR A 68 17.82 3.74 1.96
CA TYR A 68 18.73 3.44 3.06
C TYR A 68 18.25 4.08 4.37
N TYR A 69 17.88 5.37 4.33
CA TYR A 69 17.38 6.10 5.49
C TYR A 69 16.05 5.56 5.99
N LEU A 70 15.08 5.35 5.09
CA LEU A 70 13.78 4.78 5.44
C LEU A 70 13.89 3.38 6.06
N LYS A 71 14.84 2.55 5.61
CA LYS A 71 15.11 1.22 6.20
C LYS A 71 15.72 1.30 7.59
N LYS A 72 16.41 2.38 7.92
CA LYS A 72 16.97 2.62 9.26
C LYS A 72 15.89 3.02 10.26
N TYR A 73 14.78 3.58 9.78
CA TYR A 73 13.65 4.05 10.58
C TYR A 73 12.31 3.49 10.05
N PRO A 74 12.12 2.15 10.07
CA PRO A 74 10.84 1.56 9.68
C PRO A 74 9.73 2.01 10.64
N LEU A 75 8.49 2.07 10.14
CA LEU A 75 7.31 2.49 10.92
C LEU A 75 7.44 3.88 11.58
N THR A 76 8.33 4.71 11.06
CA THR A 76 8.52 6.11 11.51
C THR A 76 7.96 7.04 10.45
N ILE A 77 7.22 8.08 10.88
CA ILE A 77 6.71 9.13 10.00
C ILE A 77 7.86 10.08 9.66
N ILE A 78 8.26 10.12 8.39
CA ILE A 78 9.36 10.92 7.88
C ILE A 78 8.81 12.04 6.99
N ASN A 79 9.23 13.28 7.23
CA ASN A 79 8.78 14.46 6.47
C ASN A 79 9.46 14.55 5.11
N GLY A 80 8.79 15.16 4.12
CA GLY A 80 9.36 15.39 2.80
C GLY A 80 10.66 16.20 2.81
N GLU A 81 10.75 17.22 3.68
CA GLU A 81 11.96 18.04 3.85
C GLU A 81 13.13 17.23 4.44
N GLU A 82 12.83 16.28 5.34
CA GLU A 82 13.83 15.36 5.88
C GLU A 82 14.37 14.43 4.78
N ILE A 83 13.48 13.89 3.95
CA ILE A 83 13.87 13.13 2.76
C ILE A 83 14.70 13.99 1.81
N MET A 84 14.34 15.25 1.60
CA MET A 84 15.09 16.18 0.75
C MET A 84 16.54 16.35 1.22
N VAL A 85 16.75 16.55 2.53
CA VAL A 85 18.07 16.70 3.15
C VAL A 85 18.92 15.46 2.89
N VAL A 86 18.38 14.27 3.19
CA VAL A 86 19.10 13.00 3.01
C VAL A 86 19.35 12.68 1.52
N ALA A 87 18.37 12.96 0.67
CA ALA A 87 18.49 12.76 -0.77
C ALA A 87 19.53 13.70 -1.39
N GLY A 88 19.76 14.88 -0.80
CA GLY A 88 20.67 15.89 -1.35
C GLY A 88 20.23 16.44 -2.71
N ILE A 89 18.91 16.47 -2.98
CA ILE A 89 18.34 16.95 -4.24
C ILE A 89 16.96 17.56 -4.01
N SER A 90 16.56 18.50 -4.86
CA SER A 90 15.19 19.07 -4.87
C SER A 90 14.14 18.08 -5.42
N GLU A 91 14.51 17.26 -6.40
CA GLU A 91 13.61 16.30 -7.08
C GLU A 91 13.42 14.97 -6.30
N TRP A 92 13.45 15.03 -4.97
CA TRP A 92 13.35 13.88 -4.08
C TRP A 92 11.99 13.19 -4.19
N ALA A 93 10.89 13.94 -4.33
CA ALA A 93 9.53 13.38 -4.39
C ALA A 93 9.36 12.41 -5.57
N ARG A 94 10.01 12.71 -6.71
CA ARG A 94 10.04 11.80 -7.86
C ARG A 94 10.79 10.51 -7.54
N ARG A 95 11.90 10.57 -6.79
CA ARG A 95 12.65 9.36 -6.37
C ARG A 95 11.83 8.50 -5.41
N VAL A 96 11.12 9.11 -4.46
CA VAL A 96 10.21 8.40 -3.54
C VAL A 96 9.09 7.70 -4.31
N ARG A 97 8.50 8.37 -5.32
CA ARG A 97 7.51 7.74 -6.20
C ARG A 97 8.06 6.52 -6.94
N GLU A 98 9.29 6.60 -7.47
CA GLU A 98 9.93 5.45 -8.14
C GLU A 98 10.12 4.29 -7.17
N LEU A 99 10.60 4.54 -5.94
CA LEU A 99 10.74 3.52 -4.91
C LEU A 99 9.41 2.83 -4.61
N ARG A 100 8.36 3.62 -4.43
CA ARG A 100 7.00 3.16 -4.08
C ARG A 100 6.32 2.35 -5.18
N VAL A 101 6.33 2.89 -6.39
CA VAL A 101 5.43 2.43 -7.45
C VAL A 101 6.13 1.52 -8.45
N GLN A 102 7.46 1.65 -8.63
CA GLN A 102 8.20 0.92 -9.66
C GLN A 102 9.15 -0.12 -9.07
N LEU A 103 9.73 0.16 -7.90
CA LEU A 103 10.78 -0.68 -7.29
C LEU A 103 10.27 -1.54 -6.12
N GLY A 104 8.97 -1.49 -5.83
CA GLY A 104 8.33 -2.41 -4.89
C GLY A 104 8.65 -2.18 -3.43
N TRP A 105 9.06 -0.97 -3.05
CA TRP A 105 9.20 -0.62 -1.64
C TRP A 105 7.85 -0.22 -1.07
N SER A 106 7.44 -0.86 0.02
CA SER A 106 6.22 -0.55 0.77
C SER A 106 6.38 0.76 1.54
N ILE A 107 6.50 1.88 0.84
CA ILE A 107 6.50 3.21 1.43
C ILE A 107 5.09 3.78 1.20
N ILE A 108 4.39 4.07 2.27
CA ILE A 108 3.05 4.68 2.22
C ILE A 108 3.16 6.20 2.33
N THR A 109 2.30 6.92 1.61
CA THR A 109 2.13 8.37 1.78
C THR A 109 1.07 8.69 2.83
N GLY A 110 1.11 9.86 3.46
CA GLY A 110 0.05 10.25 4.40
C GLY A 110 -1.35 10.28 3.77
N VAL A 111 -1.45 10.56 2.46
CA VAL A 111 -2.72 10.49 1.73
C VAL A 111 -3.27 9.07 1.68
N SER A 112 -2.46 8.11 1.23
CA SER A 112 -2.86 6.70 1.17
C SER A 112 -3.12 6.13 2.57
N ALA A 113 -2.31 6.53 3.56
CA ALA A 113 -2.47 6.10 4.94
C ALA A 113 -3.84 6.50 5.51
N LEU A 114 -4.24 7.76 5.32
CA LEU A 114 -5.56 8.26 5.70
C LEU A 114 -6.68 7.52 4.94
N GLU A 115 -6.57 7.39 3.62
CA GLU A 115 -7.58 6.72 2.78
C GLU A 115 -7.79 5.26 3.20
N MET A 116 -6.73 4.54 3.59
CA MET A 116 -6.80 3.15 4.06
C MET A 116 -7.30 3.03 5.50
N ALA A 117 -6.85 3.93 6.39
CA ALA A 117 -7.29 3.95 7.78
C ALA A 117 -8.80 4.20 7.89
N ASN A 118 -9.35 5.08 7.05
CA ASN A 118 -10.80 5.36 7.01
C ASN A 118 -11.64 4.11 6.65
N GLU A 119 -11.06 3.16 5.92
CA GLU A 119 -11.74 1.91 5.55
C GLU A 119 -11.36 0.74 6.48
N GLY A 120 -10.54 0.97 7.50
CA GLY A 120 -10.06 -0.05 8.44
C GLY A 120 -9.04 -1.03 7.85
N ASP A 121 -8.45 -0.71 6.69
CA ASP A 121 -7.48 -1.57 6.00
C ASP A 121 -6.02 -1.29 6.42
N LEU A 122 -5.80 -0.27 7.26
CA LEU A 122 -4.49 0.09 7.77
C LEU A 122 -4.56 0.41 9.27
N GLU A 123 -3.93 -0.44 10.06
CA GLU A 123 -3.77 -0.26 11.51
C GLU A 123 -2.35 -0.65 11.89
N ILE A 124 -1.67 0.23 12.63
CA ILE A 124 -0.31 0.02 13.14
C ILE A 124 -0.34 0.28 14.64
N GLU A 125 0.09 -0.69 15.42
CA GLU A 125 0.06 -0.61 16.88
C GLU A 125 0.89 0.59 17.37
N GLY A 126 0.27 1.43 18.22
CA GLY A 126 0.91 2.61 18.79
C GLY A 126 1.08 3.80 17.85
N LEU A 127 0.52 3.76 16.62
CA LEU A 127 0.65 4.83 15.64
C LEU A 127 -0.68 5.20 14.99
N ASP A 128 -1.12 6.44 15.18
CA ASP A 128 -2.29 6.99 14.49
C ASP A 128 -1.90 7.52 13.09
N VAL A 129 -1.96 6.61 12.11
CA VAL A 129 -1.64 6.89 10.71
C VAL A 129 -2.63 7.85 10.02
N SER A 130 -3.82 8.08 10.59
CA SER A 130 -4.81 9.00 10.03
C SER A 130 -4.38 10.47 10.15
N THR A 131 -3.45 10.75 11.06
CA THR A 131 -2.91 12.11 11.30
C THR A 131 -1.75 12.47 10.37
N MET A 132 -1.29 11.52 9.54
CA MET A 132 -0.19 11.75 8.61
C MET A 132 -0.54 12.83 7.57
N LYS A 133 0.39 13.76 7.35
CA LYS A 133 0.25 14.82 6.35
C LYS A 133 0.57 14.30 4.93
N PRO A 134 0.05 14.95 3.87
CA PRO A 134 0.29 14.51 2.49
C PRO A 134 1.76 14.42 2.07
N ASP A 135 2.64 15.23 2.66
CA ASP A 135 4.07 15.27 2.41
C ASP A 135 4.90 14.35 3.33
N GLN A 136 4.22 13.54 4.15
CA GLN A 136 4.84 12.55 5.02
C GLN A 136 4.81 11.15 4.41
N TYR A 137 5.85 10.38 4.74
CA TYR A 137 6.08 9.04 4.23
C TYR A 137 6.48 8.11 5.35
N MET A 138 6.17 6.82 5.19
CA MET A 138 6.55 5.79 6.14
C MET A 138 6.83 4.48 5.42
N LEU A 139 7.93 3.82 5.75
CA LEU A 139 8.22 2.48 5.27
C LEU A 139 7.55 1.44 6.18
N ILE A 140 6.56 0.72 5.65
CA ILE A 140 5.77 -0.26 6.41
C ILE A 140 6.32 -1.68 6.32
N ASN A 141 7.15 -1.97 5.30
CA ASN A 141 7.89 -3.22 5.18
C ASN A 141 9.31 -2.93 4.65
N THR A 142 10.31 -3.56 5.26
CA THR A 142 11.73 -3.40 4.89
C THR A 142 12.19 -4.37 3.80
N GLU A 143 11.31 -5.27 3.37
CA GLU A 143 11.55 -6.17 2.25
C GLU A 143 11.11 -5.53 0.93
N GLN A 144 11.94 -5.72 -0.09
CA GLN A 144 11.65 -5.21 -1.42
C GLN A 144 10.85 -6.25 -2.22
N ASP A 145 9.74 -5.82 -2.79
CA ASP A 145 9.01 -6.62 -3.77
C ASP A 145 9.69 -6.54 -5.15
N ARG A 146 10.35 -7.63 -5.56
CA ARG A 146 11.06 -7.72 -6.85
C ARG A 146 10.12 -7.85 -8.05
N GLU A 147 8.88 -8.29 -7.84
CA GLU A 147 7.87 -8.47 -8.88
C GLU A 147 7.11 -7.16 -9.18
N ALA A 148 7.27 -6.13 -8.33
CA ALA A 148 6.60 -4.85 -8.48
C ALA A 148 6.85 -4.17 -9.83
N ALA A 149 8.05 -4.32 -10.41
CA ALA A 149 8.34 -3.76 -11.73
C ALA A 149 7.45 -4.38 -12.83
N HIS A 150 7.20 -5.68 -12.76
CA HIS A 150 6.28 -6.36 -13.67
C HIS A 150 4.85 -5.89 -13.43
N ARG A 151 4.40 -5.88 -12.17
CA ARG A 151 3.04 -5.42 -11.81
C ARG A 151 2.80 -3.96 -12.18
N TRP A 152 3.81 -3.11 -12.09
CA TRP A 152 3.72 -1.71 -12.49
C TRP A 152 3.36 -1.54 -13.97
N ASN A 153 3.89 -2.39 -14.86
CA ASN A 153 3.54 -2.34 -16.28
C ASN A 153 2.05 -2.66 -16.50
N VAL A 154 1.55 -3.69 -15.81
CA VAL A 154 0.12 -4.08 -15.81
C VAL A 154 -0.72 -2.93 -15.26
N ALA A 155 -0.35 -2.39 -14.11
CA ALA A 155 -1.03 -1.27 -13.46
C ALA A 155 -1.12 -0.04 -14.37
N ASN A 156 -0.03 0.31 -15.06
CA ASN A 156 0.03 1.43 -15.99
C ASN A 156 -0.85 1.21 -17.22
N GLY A 157 -0.93 -0.03 -17.72
CA GLY A 157 -1.87 -0.41 -18.78
C GLY A 157 -3.32 -0.17 -18.37
N ILE A 158 -3.72 -0.78 -17.25
CA ILE A 158 -5.08 -0.68 -16.71
C ILE A 158 -5.46 0.76 -16.37
N ARG A 159 -4.54 1.52 -15.76
CA ARG A 159 -4.75 2.94 -15.43
C ARG A 159 -5.14 3.76 -16.67
N LYS A 160 -4.54 3.47 -17.83
CA LYS A 160 -4.76 4.20 -19.10
C LYS A 160 -6.01 3.78 -19.87
N GLU A 161 -6.64 2.68 -19.50
CA GLU A 161 -7.89 2.24 -20.13
C GLU A 161 -8.99 3.28 -19.93
N LYS A 162 -9.73 3.53 -21.01
CA LYS A 162 -10.84 4.50 -21.08
C LYS A 162 -12.17 3.78 -20.98
N ASN A 163 -13.20 4.50 -20.55
CA ASN A 163 -14.59 4.00 -20.48
C ASN A 163 -14.80 2.83 -19.52
N ILE A 164 -13.94 2.67 -18.51
CA ILE A 164 -14.11 1.71 -17.41
C ILE A 164 -14.06 2.45 -16.07
N SER A 165 -14.85 1.99 -15.11
CA SER A 165 -14.95 2.61 -13.78
C SER A 165 -13.69 2.39 -12.94
N VAL A 166 -13.50 3.17 -11.87
CA VAL A 166 -12.40 2.96 -10.90
C VAL A 166 -12.48 1.56 -10.28
N GLN A 167 -13.69 1.11 -9.93
CA GLN A 167 -13.92 -0.21 -9.37
C GLN A 167 -13.56 -1.33 -10.36
N GLU A 168 -13.92 -1.19 -11.63
CA GLU A 168 -13.51 -2.12 -12.69
C GLU A 168 -11.99 -2.18 -12.88
N LYS A 169 -11.31 -1.03 -12.86
CA LYS A 169 -9.83 -0.98 -12.92
C LYS A 169 -9.18 -1.72 -11.77
N LEU A 170 -9.66 -1.47 -10.55
CA LEU A 170 -9.17 -2.13 -9.34
C LEU A 170 -9.39 -3.63 -9.40
N LEU A 171 -10.60 -4.07 -9.77
CA LEU A 171 -10.91 -5.49 -9.93
C LEU A 171 -10.03 -6.14 -11.00
N LYS A 172 -9.88 -5.50 -12.17
CA LYS A 172 -9.01 -6.02 -13.24
C LYS A 172 -7.57 -6.20 -12.75
N PHE A 173 -7.03 -5.21 -12.04
CA PHE A 173 -5.67 -5.29 -11.50
C PHE A 173 -5.52 -6.40 -10.45
N LEU A 174 -6.51 -6.56 -9.57
CA LEU A 174 -6.51 -7.66 -8.60
C LEU A 174 -6.57 -9.04 -9.29
N ARG A 175 -7.39 -9.17 -10.35
CA ARG A 175 -7.52 -10.41 -11.13
C ARG A 175 -6.24 -10.79 -11.88
N GLU A 176 -5.50 -9.81 -12.39
CA GLU A 176 -4.15 -10.03 -12.96
C GLU A 176 -3.11 -10.45 -11.91
N ASN A 177 -3.42 -10.32 -10.62
CA ASN A 177 -2.54 -10.60 -9.49
C ASN A 177 -3.15 -11.59 -8.48
N VAL A 178 -4.02 -12.49 -8.94
CA VAL A 178 -4.62 -13.54 -8.08
C VAL A 178 -3.52 -14.35 -7.41
N GLY A 179 -3.67 -14.59 -6.12
CA GLY A 179 -2.69 -15.31 -5.32
C GLY A 179 -1.38 -14.55 -5.08
N ARG A 180 -1.33 -13.24 -5.38
CA ARG A 180 -0.16 -12.39 -5.15
C ARG A 180 -0.55 -11.14 -4.34
N PRO A 181 0.25 -10.76 -3.33
CA PRO A 181 0.01 -9.52 -2.59
C PRO A 181 0.23 -8.29 -3.49
N VAL A 182 -0.64 -7.29 -3.34
CA VAL A 182 -0.49 -5.96 -3.95
C VAL A 182 -0.64 -4.87 -2.89
N THR A 183 0.09 -3.77 -3.03
CA THR A 183 0.08 -2.68 -2.05
C THR A 183 -1.07 -1.70 -2.29
N GLY A 184 -1.47 -0.98 -1.23
CA GLY A 184 -2.42 0.14 -1.36
C GLY A 184 -1.94 1.22 -2.35
N GLU A 185 -0.63 1.47 -2.45
CA GLU A 185 -0.05 2.43 -3.41
C GLU A 185 -0.23 1.97 -4.87
N GLU A 186 -0.12 0.68 -5.16
CA GLU A 186 -0.40 0.12 -6.49
C GLU A 186 -1.88 0.29 -6.85
N LEU A 187 -2.80 0.00 -5.92
CA LEU A 187 -4.23 0.14 -6.12
C LEU A 187 -4.63 1.62 -6.33
N ARG A 188 -4.10 2.52 -5.50
CA ARG A 188 -4.29 3.96 -5.65
C ARG A 188 -3.76 4.47 -7.00
N TYR A 189 -2.60 3.96 -7.43
CA TYR A 189 -2.05 4.30 -8.74
C TYR A 189 -2.95 3.82 -9.88
N VAL A 190 -3.46 2.58 -9.83
CA VAL A 190 -4.41 2.02 -10.82
C VAL A 190 -5.70 2.82 -10.89
N ALA A 191 -6.22 3.26 -9.75
CA ALA A 191 -7.40 4.11 -9.64
C ALA A 191 -7.20 5.52 -10.21
N GLY A 192 -5.99 5.89 -10.65
CA GLY A 192 -5.69 7.23 -11.13
C GLY A 192 -5.59 8.25 -10.00
N ASP A 193 -5.11 7.82 -8.83
CA ASP A 193 -4.92 8.66 -7.64
C ASP A 193 -6.24 9.26 -7.08
N LYS A 194 -7.37 8.59 -7.35
CA LYS A 194 -8.70 8.96 -6.84
C LYS A 194 -8.87 8.50 -5.40
N SER A 195 -9.30 9.39 -4.50
CA SER A 195 -9.40 9.11 -3.06
C SER A 195 -10.40 8.02 -2.68
N GLU A 196 -11.40 7.76 -3.53
CA GLU A 196 -12.38 6.69 -3.30
C GLU A 196 -11.82 5.28 -3.52
N TRP A 197 -10.57 5.11 -3.96
CA TRP A 197 -10.03 3.80 -4.32
C TRP A 197 -10.15 2.77 -3.19
N ALA A 198 -9.80 3.13 -1.94
CA ALA A 198 -9.83 2.23 -0.80
C ALA A 198 -11.25 1.75 -0.54
N ARG A 199 -12.21 2.68 -0.53
CA ARG A 199 -13.64 2.40 -0.44
C ARG A 199 -14.12 1.47 -1.56
N ARG A 200 -13.68 1.68 -2.81
CA ARG A 200 -14.04 0.81 -3.95
C ARG A 200 -13.49 -0.61 -3.80
N VAL A 201 -12.30 -0.78 -3.21
CA VAL A 201 -11.75 -2.11 -2.88
C VAL A 201 -12.58 -2.77 -1.78
N ARG A 202 -12.96 -2.03 -0.72
CA ARG A 202 -13.86 -2.54 0.32
C ARG A 202 -15.24 -2.95 -0.23
N GLU A 203 -15.80 -2.19 -1.17
CA GLU A 203 -17.04 -2.56 -1.88
C GLU A 203 -16.87 -3.85 -2.69
N LEU A 204 -15.74 -4.04 -3.38
CA LEU A 204 -15.47 -5.29 -4.09
C LEU A 204 -15.50 -6.49 -3.13
N ARG A 205 -14.92 -6.33 -1.94
CA ARG A 205 -14.89 -7.34 -0.88
C ARG A 205 -16.27 -7.59 -0.26
N THR A 206 -16.90 -6.54 0.26
CA THR A 206 -18.10 -6.65 1.10
C THR A 206 -19.38 -6.72 0.28
N GLU A 207 -19.53 -5.92 -0.78
CA GLU A 207 -20.78 -5.81 -1.54
C GLU A 207 -20.80 -6.68 -2.79
N GLN A 208 -19.68 -6.79 -3.49
CA GLN A 208 -19.57 -7.62 -4.69
C GLN A 208 -19.13 -9.05 -4.40
N GLY A 209 -18.64 -9.35 -3.19
CA GLY A 209 -18.28 -10.70 -2.76
C GLY A 209 -17.02 -11.25 -3.43
N TRP A 210 -16.07 -10.40 -3.79
CA TRP A 210 -14.74 -10.85 -4.19
C TRP A 210 -13.91 -11.24 -2.95
N PRO A 211 -13.17 -12.37 -2.97
CA PRO A 211 -12.36 -12.84 -1.85
C PRO A 211 -11.05 -12.05 -1.75
N ILE A 212 -11.19 -10.76 -1.46
CA ILE A 212 -10.08 -9.85 -1.21
C ILE A 212 -9.84 -9.85 0.29
N ILE A 213 -8.62 -10.15 0.72
CA ILE A 213 -8.24 -10.18 2.12
C ILE A 213 -7.10 -9.19 2.39
N THR A 214 -7.08 -8.68 3.62
CA THR A 214 -6.03 -7.85 4.21
C THR A 214 -5.63 -8.45 5.55
N LYS A 215 -4.56 -7.89 6.15
CA LYS A 215 -4.13 -8.29 7.50
C LYS A 215 -5.29 -8.19 8.52
N GLN A 216 -6.07 -7.12 8.45
CA GLN A 216 -7.16 -6.81 9.37
C GLN A 216 -8.41 -7.67 9.14
N THR A 217 -8.66 -8.10 7.90
CA THR A 217 -9.94 -8.72 7.52
C THR A 217 -9.94 -10.23 7.46
N GLY A 218 -8.77 -10.90 7.38
CA GLY A 218 -8.78 -12.36 7.32
C GLY A 218 -7.45 -13.09 7.26
N MET A 219 -6.31 -12.42 7.13
CA MET A 219 -5.01 -13.11 7.07
C MET A 219 -3.92 -12.34 7.83
N PRO A 220 -3.74 -12.60 9.14
CA PRO A 220 -2.79 -11.90 9.99
C PRO A 220 -1.34 -11.94 9.48
N GLU A 221 -0.99 -12.96 8.70
CA GLU A 221 0.33 -13.16 8.11
C GLU A 221 0.66 -12.14 7.00
N LEU A 222 -0.35 -11.48 6.42
CA LEU A 222 -0.12 -10.48 5.37
C LEU A 222 0.64 -9.27 5.92
N PRO A 223 1.57 -8.70 5.12
CA PRO A 223 2.16 -7.42 5.44
C PRO A 223 1.08 -6.34 5.59
N VAL A 224 1.32 -5.39 6.51
CA VAL A 224 0.45 -4.24 6.70
C VAL A 224 0.30 -3.47 5.37
N GLY A 225 -0.89 -2.95 5.09
CA GLY A 225 -1.18 -2.14 3.90
C GLY A 225 -1.18 -2.90 2.57
N THR A 226 -1.34 -4.22 2.64
CA THR A 226 -1.37 -5.13 1.48
C THR A 226 -2.76 -5.74 1.32
N TYR A 227 -3.14 -5.93 0.06
CA TYR A 227 -4.37 -6.58 -0.38
C TYR A 227 -4.02 -7.84 -1.16
N PHE A 228 -4.83 -8.88 -1.02
CA PHE A 228 -4.60 -10.16 -1.69
C PHE A 228 -5.94 -10.71 -2.18
N LEU A 229 -6.04 -10.97 -3.48
CA LEU A 229 -7.19 -11.68 -4.05
C LEU A 229 -6.91 -13.17 -4.01
N GLU A 230 -7.64 -13.91 -3.17
CA GLU A 230 -7.37 -15.33 -2.94
C GLU A 230 -7.66 -16.18 -4.19
N LEU A 231 -8.75 -15.88 -4.87
CA LEU A 231 -9.20 -16.62 -6.05
C LEU A 231 -9.91 -15.68 -7.02
N ASP A 232 -9.76 -15.93 -8.33
CA ASP A 232 -10.57 -15.25 -9.36
C ASP A 232 -11.99 -15.81 -9.41
N ARG A 233 -12.73 -15.57 -8.32
CA ARG A 233 -14.06 -16.12 -8.12
C ARG A 233 -14.90 -15.14 -7.31
N GLN A 234 -16.01 -14.71 -7.89
CA GLN A 234 -16.99 -13.87 -7.20
C GLN A 234 -18.01 -14.75 -6.46
N ALA A 235 -18.37 -14.36 -5.23
CA ALA A 235 -19.42 -15.05 -4.48
C ALA A 235 -20.80 -14.97 -5.17
N PRO A 236 -21.65 -16.00 -5.00
CA PRO A 236 -23.05 -15.95 -5.43
C PRO A 236 -23.79 -14.74 -4.85
N VAL A 237 -24.77 -14.20 -5.58
CA VAL A 237 -25.45 -12.95 -5.22
C VAL A 237 -26.04 -12.96 -3.80
N HIS A 238 -26.57 -14.10 -3.35
CA HIS A 238 -27.17 -14.26 -2.02
C HIS A 238 -26.16 -14.38 -0.87
N ASP A 239 -24.89 -14.70 -1.17
CA ASP A 239 -23.81 -14.76 -0.17
C ASP A 239 -23.01 -13.44 -0.13
N ARG A 240 -23.37 -12.47 -0.98
CA ARG A 240 -22.77 -11.12 -0.97
C ARG A 240 -23.28 -10.32 0.23
N LYS A 241 -22.60 -9.21 0.55
CA LYS A 241 -22.98 -8.21 1.57
C LYS A 241 -22.75 -8.66 3.02
N ILE A 242 -21.71 -9.43 3.28
CA ILE A 242 -21.28 -9.76 4.64
C ILE A 242 -20.31 -8.66 5.12
N PRO A 243 -20.58 -7.95 6.24
CA PRO A 243 -19.66 -6.95 6.79
C PRO A 243 -18.32 -7.57 7.21
N ASP A 244 -17.21 -6.85 7.02
CA ASP A 244 -15.87 -7.35 7.36
C ASP A 244 -15.73 -7.69 8.86
N SER A 245 -16.39 -6.93 9.74
CA SER A 245 -16.40 -7.20 11.17
C SER A 245 -17.00 -8.58 11.49
N VAL A 246 -18.14 -8.89 10.89
CA VAL A 246 -18.81 -10.19 11.02
C VAL A 246 -17.95 -11.27 10.37
N ARG A 247 -17.39 -11.02 9.18
CA ARG A 247 -16.52 -11.98 8.49
C ARG A 247 -15.35 -12.41 9.36
N GLY A 248 -14.59 -11.44 9.89
CA GLY A 248 -13.44 -11.71 10.74
C GLY A 248 -13.82 -12.43 12.03
N LYS A 249 -14.97 -12.11 12.64
CA LYS A 249 -15.47 -12.79 13.84
C LYS A 249 -15.83 -14.25 13.57
N VAL A 250 -16.52 -14.54 12.46
CA VAL A 250 -16.88 -15.91 12.05
C VAL A 250 -15.63 -16.72 11.73
N LEU A 251 -14.68 -16.17 10.96
CA LEU A 251 -13.43 -16.85 10.63
C LEU A 251 -12.60 -17.17 11.89
N ARG A 252 -12.48 -16.21 12.83
CA ARG A 252 -11.79 -16.44 14.11
C ARG A 252 -12.51 -17.48 14.98
N ARG A 253 -13.83 -17.40 15.12
CA ARG A 253 -14.65 -18.39 15.83
C ARG A 253 -14.45 -19.79 15.24
N ASP A 254 -14.36 -19.86 13.92
CA ASP A 254 -14.21 -21.12 13.20
C ASP A 254 -12.75 -21.59 13.11
N GLU A 255 -11.81 -20.88 13.75
CA GLU A 255 -10.37 -21.14 13.74
C GLU A 255 -9.81 -21.25 12.31
N PHE A 256 -10.29 -20.40 11.39
CA PHE A 256 -9.91 -20.40 9.98
C PHE A 256 -9.97 -21.81 9.35
N THR A 257 -10.99 -22.58 9.75
CA THR A 257 -11.15 -23.99 9.38
C THR A 257 -12.54 -24.22 8.79
N CYS A 258 -12.58 -24.95 7.67
CA CYS A 258 -13.83 -25.40 7.07
C CYS A 258 -14.60 -26.31 8.04
N LYS A 259 -15.80 -25.89 8.43
CA LYS A 259 -16.65 -26.64 9.37
C LYS A 259 -17.31 -27.89 8.78
N SER A 260 -17.11 -28.17 7.49
CA SER A 260 -17.62 -29.38 6.83
C SER A 260 -16.53 -30.45 6.65
N CYS A 261 -15.34 -30.09 6.15
CA CYS A 261 -14.28 -31.06 5.84
C CYS A 261 -13.01 -30.92 6.70
N GLY A 262 -12.93 -29.91 7.57
CA GLY A 262 -11.77 -29.69 8.45
C GLY A 262 -10.55 -29.06 7.77
N TRP A 263 -10.61 -28.71 6.49
CA TRP A 263 -9.52 -28.03 5.78
C TRP A 263 -9.22 -26.66 6.38
N LYS A 264 -7.95 -26.34 6.60
CA LYS A 264 -7.48 -25.08 7.18
C LYS A 264 -6.82 -24.20 6.14
N ILE A 265 -6.84 -22.88 6.37
CA ILE A 265 -6.10 -21.94 5.51
C ILE A 265 -4.60 -22.25 5.45
N ASP A 266 -4.03 -22.76 6.54
CA ASP A 266 -2.61 -23.15 6.63
C ASP A 266 -2.26 -24.38 5.78
N ASP A 267 -3.26 -25.18 5.39
CA ASP A 267 -3.07 -26.34 4.50
C ASP A 267 -2.98 -25.91 3.02
N TYR A 268 -3.10 -24.60 2.74
CA TYR A 268 -3.07 -24.07 1.38
C TYR A 268 -1.79 -24.47 0.65
N ASN A 269 -1.97 -24.98 -0.55
CA ASN A 269 -0.87 -25.21 -1.48
C ASN A 269 -1.39 -25.09 -2.91
N ARG A 270 -0.48 -24.90 -3.88
CA ARG A 270 -0.88 -24.68 -5.28
C ARG A 270 -1.63 -25.86 -5.91
N ALA A 271 -1.45 -27.08 -5.42
CA ALA A 271 -2.17 -28.26 -5.92
C ALA A 271 -3.59 -28.38 -5.35
N ASP A 272 -3.85 -27.71 -4.23
CA ASP A 272 -5.14 -27.66 -3.56
C ASP A 272 -5.51 -26.20 -3.22
N PRO A 273 -5.94 -25.41 -4.22
CA PRO A 273 -6.19 -23.98 -4.11
C PRO A 273 -7.55 -23.70 -3.45
N ARG A 274 -7.88 -24.43 -2.39
CA ARG A 274 -9.05 -24.18 -1.56
C ARG A 274 -8.91 -22.82 -0.87
N ILE A 275 -10.04 -22.16 -0.67
CA ILE A 275 -10.16 -20.89 0.06
C ILE A 275 -11.33 -20.98 1.03
N LEU A 276 -11.37 -20.12 2.05
CA LEU A 276 -12.49 -20.05 2.99
C LEU A 276 -13.55 -19.04 2.52
N GLU A 277 -14.79 -19.49 2.45
CA GLU A 277 -15.97 -18.70 2.14
C GLU A 277 -16.94 -18.79 3.33
N LEU A 278 -17.77 -17.75 3.48
CA LEU A 278 -18.84 -17.75 4.47
C LEU A 278 -20.16 -18.09 3.79
N HIS A 279 -20.92 -18.96 4.43
CA HIS A 279 -22.21 -19.41 3.97
C HIS A 279 -23.29 -19.10 5.00
N HIS A 280 -24.46 -18.66 4.57
CA HIS A 280 -25.61 -18.45 5.44
C HIS A 280 -26.35 -19.77 5.70
N LYS A 281 -26.43 -20.20 6.96
CA LYS A 281 -27.21 -21.38 7.38
C LYS A 281 -28.69 -21.23 7.06
N VAL A 282 -29.24 -20.05 7.33
CA VAL A 282 -30.55 -19.61 6.83
C VAL A 282 -30.30 -18.63 5.71
N HIS A 283 -30.73 -18.98 4.50
CA HIS A 283 -30.50 -18.13 3.32
C HIS A 283 -31.01 -16.70 3.50
N HIS A 284 -30.26 -15.75 2.95
CA HIS A 284 -30.66 -14.34 2.89
C HIS A 284 -32.02 -14.14 2.18
N ALA A 285 -32.32 -14.93 1.15
CA ALA A 285 -33.61 -14.91 0.45
C ALA A 285 -34.81 -15.33 1.33
N ALA A 286 -34.55 -16.01 2.46
CA ALA A 286 -35.54 -16.40 3.46
C ALA A 286 -35.47 -15.53 4.74
N GLY A 287 -34.79 -14.37 4.68
CA GLY A 287 -34.61 -13.46 5.82
C GLY A 287 -33.39 -13.76 6.69
N GLY A 288 -32.43 -14.55 6.20
CA GLY A 288 -31.19 -14.83 6.91
C GLY A 288 -30.33 -13.59 7.15
N GLU A 289 -30.05 -13.29 8.41
CA GLU A 289 -29.24 -12.13 8.80
C GLU A 289 -27.74 -12.39 8.61
N ASN A 290 -26.96 -11.30 8.45
CA ASN A 290 -25.50 -11.33 8.45
C ASN A 290 -24.95 -11.34 9.88
N THR A 291 -25.30 -12.36 10.65
CA THR A 291 -24.88 -12.53 12.05
C THR A 291 -23.85 -13.65 12.18
N GLU A 292 -23.06 -13.61 13.25
CA GLU A 292 -22.07 -14.65 13.51
C GLU A 292 -22.76 -16.03 13.60
N GLU A 293 -23.91 -16.08 14.25
CA GLU A 293 -24.69 -17.30 14.49
C GLU A 293 -25.22 -17.92 13.19
N ASN A 294 -25.65 -17.07 12.24
CA ASN A 294 -26.21 -17.51 10.97
C ASN A 294 -25.14 -17.85 9.92
N LEU A 295 -23.88 -17.47 10.12
CA LEU A 295 -22.80 -17.74 9.18
C LEU A 295 -21.95 -18.93 9.60
N ILE A 296 -21.47 -19.68 8.62
CA ILE A 296 -20.54 -20.79 8.80
C ILE A 296 -19.38 -20.71 7.80
N THR A 297 -18.17 -20.99 8.27
CA THR A 297 -16.99 -21.05 7.41
C THR A 297 -16.91 -22.39 6.67
N LEU A 298 -16.87 -22.34 5.34
CA LEU A 298 -16.71 -23.50 4.46
C LEU A 298 -15.57 -23.28 3.47
N CYS A 299 -14.88 -24.34 3.04
CA CYS A 299 -14.00 -24.21 1.88
C CYS A 299 -14.86 -24.08 0.62
N ASN A 300 -14.35 -23.40 -0.41
CA ASN A 300 -15.05 -23.23 -1.70
C ASN A 300 -15.63 -24.54 -2.28
N ILE A 301 -14.94 -25.69 -2.13
CA ILE A 301 -15.45 -27.00 -2.58
C ILE A 301 -16.67 -27.45 -1.77
N CYS A 302 -16.62 -27.36 -0.43
CA CYS A 302 -17.75 -27.73 0.43
C CYS A 302 -18.91 -26.74 0.26
N HIS A 303 -18.60 -25.46 0.06
CA HIS A 303 -19.56 -24.41 -0.20
C HIS A 303 -20.36 -24.70 -1.48
N ASP A 304 -19.68 -25.06 -2.58
CA ASP A 304 -20.33 -25.45 -3.84
C ASP A 304 -21.22 -26.67 -3.72
N LYS A 305 -20.75 -27.70 -3.01
CA LYS A 305 -21.54 -28.91 -2.78
C LYS A 305 -22.83 -28.58 -2.05
N LEU A 306 -22.75 -27.72 -1.04
CA LEU A 306 -23.91 -27.33 -0.25
C LEU A 306 -24.91 -26.50 -1.08
N HIS A 307 -24.44 -25.52 -1.86
CA HIS A 307 -25.30 -24.80 -2.82
C HIS A 307 -25.96 -25.73 -3.84
N ALA A 308 -25.21 -26.74 -4.34
CA ALA A 308 -25.74 -27.71 -5.28
C ALA A 308 -26.85 -28.57 -4.65
N GLU A 309 -26.70 -28.98 -3.40
CA GLU A 309 -27.72 -29.73 -2.64
C GLU A 309 -28.96 -28.89 -2.35
N GLU A 310 -28.79 -27.63 -1.96
CA GLU A 310 -29.91 -26.71 -1.69
C GLU A 310 -30.71 -26.40 -2.96
N ASN A 311 -30.03 -26.20 -4.08
CA ASN A 311 -30.68 -26.01 -5.37
C ASN A 311 -31.44 -27.26 -5.83
N ARG A 312 -30.93 -28.48 -5.56
CA ARG A 312 -31.68 -29.73 -5.83
C ARG A 312 -32.96 -29.80 -5.00
N LYS A 313 -32.88 -29.49 -3.70
CA LYS A 313 -34.04 -29.48 -2.79
C LYS A 313 -35.11 -28.46 -3.21
N LYS A 314 -34.71 -27.25 -3.64
CA LYS A 314 -35.64 -26.22 -4.14
C LYS A 314 -36.33 -26.63 -5.44
N ASN A 315 -35.66 -27.41 -6.29
CA ASN A 315 -36.18 -27.83 -7.60
C ASN A 315 -36.94 -29.17 -7.59
N GLY A 316 -37.23 -29.75 -6.42
CA GLY A 316 -38.13 -30.90 -6.30
C GLY A 316 -37.66 -32.17 -7.03
N ARG A 317 -36.37 -32.49 -6.95
CA ARG A 317 -35.83 -33.81 -7.33
C ARG A 317 -35.25 -34.51 -6.12
#